data_AF-A0A6M0L0N2-F1
#
_entry.id   AF-A0A6M0L0N2-F1
#
_cell.length_a   1.000
_cell.length_b   1.000
_cell.length_c   1.000
_cell.angle_alpha   90.00
_cell.angle_beta   90.00
_cell.angle_gamma   90.00
#
_symmetry.space_group_name_H-M   'P 1'
#
loop_
_entity.id
_entity.type
_entity.pdbx_description
1 polymer ?
#
loop_
_entity_poly.entity_id
_entity_poly.type
_entity_poly.pdbx_seq_one_letter_code
_entity_poly.pdbx_strand_id
1 'polypeptide(L)' 'MTEITSTLIYTGIGLGVFIVTLIVMEVATKFSISKKIAHEGNIALAIVIASIIASLGMIISSAIR' A
#
# COMPACT_ATOMS: atom_id res chain seq x y z
N MET A 1 9.83 26.35 5.50
CA MET A 1 9.22 25.17 6.13
C MET A 1 10.25 24.61 7.09
N THR A 2 9.89 24.22 8.32
CA THR A 2 10.81 23.45 9.16
C THR A 2 10.89 22.01 8.64
N GLU A 3 12.01 21.33 8.83
CA GLU A 3 12.20 19.92 8.43
C GLU A 3 11.07 19.00 8.95
N ILE A 4 10.58 19.31 10.15
CA ILE A 4 9.47 18.61 10.79
C ILE A 4 8.17 18.77 10.01
N THR A 5 7.85 19.99 9.55
CA THR A 5 6.63 20.24 8.75
C THR A 5 6.68 19.50 7.42
N SER A 6 7.82 19.54 6.72
CA SER A 6 8.00 18.81 5.46
C SER A 6 7.84 17.31 5.67
N THR A 7 8.46 16.76 6.73
CA THR A 7 8.36 15.34 7.09
C THR A 7 6.90 14.94 7.31
N LEU A 8 6.14 15.69 8.11
CA LEU A 8 4.73 15.40 8.38
C LEU A 8 3.88 15.38 7.11
N ILE A 9 4.10 16.35 6.21
CA ILE A 9 3.37 16.46 4.95
C ILE A 9 3.67 15.25 4.05
N TYR A 10 4.94 14.94 3.83
CA TYR A 10 5.33 13.82 2.96
C TYR A 10 4.95 12.45 3.54
N THR A 11 5.06 12.25 4.85
CA THR A 11 4.54 11.06 5.52
C THR A 11 3.03 10.95 5.34
N GLY A 12 2.29 12.06 5.51
CA GLY A 12 0.84 12.10 5.31
C GLY A 12 0.43 11.75 3.87
N ILE A 13 1.12 12.30 2.87
CA ILE A 13 0.90 11.98 1.45
C ILE A 13 1.19 10.50 1.18
N GLY A 14 2.34 9.99 1.64
CA GLY A 14 2.71 8.59 1.46
C GLY A 14 1.70 7.63 2.08
N LEU A 15 1.26 7.92 3.31
CA LEU A 15 0.22 7.14 3.99
C LEU A 15 -1.12 7.22 3.26
N GLY A 16 -1.50 8.40 2.76
CA GLY A 16 -2.70 8.58 1.96
C GLY A 16 -2.69 7.74 0.68
N VAL A 17 -1.59 7.78 -0.07
CA VAL A 17 -1.41 6.95 -1.27
C VAL A 17 -1.48 5.47 -0.92
N PHE A 18 -0.83 5.05 0.18
CA PHE A 18 -0.86 3.67 0.65
C PHE A 18 -2.29 3.17 0.93
N ILE A 19 -3.07 3.94 1.68
CA ILE A 19 -4.46 3.61 2.01
C ILE A 19 -5.31 3.54 0.73
N VAL A 20 -5.17 4.51 -0.17
CA VAL A 20 -5.90 4.52 -1.45
C VAL A 20 -5.57 3.28 -2.26
N THR A 21 -4.31 2.85 -2.35
CA THR A 21 -3.94 1.62 -3.06
C THR A 21 -4.58 0.39 -2.44
N LEU A 22 -4.62 0.26 -1.11
CA LEU A 22 -5.29 -0.86 -0.44
C LEU A 22 -6.79 -0.91 -0.77
N ILE A 23 -7.47 0.25 -0.71
CA ILE A 23 -8.90 0.36 -1.04
C ILE A 23 -9.14 0.01 -2.51
N VAL A 24 -8.32 0.57 -3.41
CA VAL A 24 -8.42 0.29 -4.85
C VAL A 24 -8.22 -1.20 -5.12
N MET A 25 -7.28 -1.86 -4.45
CA MET A 25 -7.10 -3.31 -4.59
C MET A 25 -8.36 -4.06 -4.17
N GLU A 26 -8.89 -3.84 -2.96
CA GLU A 26 -10.08 -4.55 -2.47
C GLU A 26 -11.32 -4.31 -3.34
N VAL A 27 -11.51 -3.07 -3.85
CA VAL A 27 -12.65 -2.72 -4.71
C VAL A 27 -12.48 -3.23 -6.15
N ALA A 28 -11.27 -3.16 -6.71
CA ALA A 28 -11.01 -3.61 -8.08
C ALA A 28 -11.04 -5.14 -8.19
N THR A 29 -10.65 -5.85 -7.12
CA THR A 29 -10.81 -7.31 -7.07
C THR A 29 -12.27 -7.67 -6.79
N LYS A 30 -12.86 -8.53 -7.64
CA LYS A 30 -14.23 -9.04 -7.45
C LYS A 30 -14.35 -10.08 -6.32
N PHE A 31 -13.39 -10.14 -5.42
CA PHE A 31 -13.32 -11.10 -4.31
C PHE A 31 -12.65 -10.41 -3.13
N SER A 32 -12.94 -10.86 -1.91
CA SER A 32 -12.23 -10.36 -0.74
C SER A 32 -10.82 -10.95 -0.68
N ILE A 33 -9.82 -10.07 -0.70
CA ILE A 33 -8.41 -10.44 -0.63
C ILE A 33 -8.12 -11.13 0.71
N SER A 34 -8.64 -10.56 1.81
CA SER A 34 -8.49 -11.10 3.16
C SER A 34 -9.04 -12.53 3.24
N LYS A 35 -10.23 -12.79 2.69
CA LYS A 35 -10.81 -14.14 2.70
C LYS A 35 -9.97 -15.13 1.91
N LYS A 36 -9.52 -14.74 0.71
CA LYS A 36 -8.67 -15.58 -0.15
C LYS A 36 -7.35 -15.96 0.53
N ILE A 37 -6.73 -15.04 1.26
CA ILE A 37 -5.45 -15.28 1.93
C ILE A 37 -5.65 -16.06 3.23
N ALA A 38 -6.50 -15.56 4.14
CA ALA A 38 -6.59 -16.07 5.51
C ALA A 38 -7.41 -17.36 5.63
N HIS A 39 -8.48 -17.53 4.84
CA HIS A 39 -9.39 -18.67 4.95
C HIS A 39 -9.18 -19.72 3.85
N GLU A 40 -8.83 -19.29 2.64
CA GLU A 40 -8.64 -20.19 1.50
C GLU A 40 -7.16 -20.55 1.27
N GLY A 41 -6.23 -19.94 2.01
CA GLY A 41 -4.80 -20.28 1.94
C GLY A 41 -4.14 -19.94 0.61
N ASN A 42 -4.64 -18.93 -0.12
CA ASN A 42 -4.07 -18.54 -1.40
C ASN A 42 -2.74 -17.78 -1.22
N ILE A 43 -1.64 -18.53 -1.12
CA ILE A 43 -0.29 -18.01 -0.95
C ILE A 43 0.15 -17.15 -2.15
N ALA A 44 -0.24 -17.52 -3.37
CA ALA A 44 0.11 -16.76 -4.57
C ALA A 44 -0.44 -15.33 -4.50
N LEU A 45 -1.70 -15.17 -4.07
CA LEU A 45 -2.29 -13.85 -3.87
C LEU A 45 -1.56 -13.08 -2.76
N ALA A 46 -1.18 -13.74 -1.66
CA ALA A 46 -0.44 -13.09 -0.57
C ALA A 46 0.91 -12.51 -1.05
N ILE A 47 1.65 -13.27 -1.87
CA ILE A 47 2.93 -12.82 -2.45
C ILE A 47 2.71 -11.63 -3.38
N VAL A 48 1.66 -11.66 -4.21
CA VAL A 48 1.33 -10.55 -5.12
C VAL A 48 1.02 -9.28 -4.34
N ILE A 49 0.17 -9.37 -3.30
CA ILE A 49 -0.16 -8.20 -2.45
C ILE A 49 1.07 -7.67 -1.72
N ALA A 50 1.91 -8.55 -1.18
CA ALA A 50 3.16 -8.15 -0.53
C ALA A 50 4.11 -7.43 -1.52
N SER A 51 4.21 -7.92 -2.75
CA SER A 51 5.03 -7.32 -3.81
C SER A 51 4.53 -5.93 -4.21
N ILE A 52 3.21 -5.74 -4.30
CA ILE A 52 2.59 -4.44 -4.60
C ILE A 52 2.89 -3.45 -3.47
N ILE A 53 2.71 -3.86 -2.22
CA ILE A 53 2.98 -3.02 -1.03
C ILE A 53 4.47 -2.62 -0.98
N ALA A 54 5.38 -3.57 -1.19
CA ALA A 54 6.82 -3.29 -1.20
C ALA A 54 7.22 -2.33 -2.33
N SER A 55 6.67 -2.54 -3.53
CA SER A 55 6.90 -1.65 -4.68
C SER A 55 6.37 -0.25 -4.43
N LEU A 56 5.20 -0.14 -3.80
CA LEU A 56 4.62 1.16 -3.44
C LEU A 56 5.49 1.91 -2.43
N GLY A 57 6.02 1.20 -1.43
CA GLY A 57 6.99 1.77 -0.48
C GLY A 57 8.24 2.32 -1.17
N MET A 58 8.78 1.59 -2.15
CA MET A 58 9.92 2.05 -2.95
C MET A 58 9.58 3.29 -3.79
N ILE A 59 8.40 3.34 -4.43
CA ILE A 59 7.96 4.49 -5.21
C ILE A 59 7.81 5.72 -4.31
N ILE A 60 7.14 5.59 -3.16
CA ILE A 60 6.97 6.69 -2.19
C ILE A 60 8.34 7.16 -1.69
N SER A 61 9.22 6.23 -1.31
CA SER A 61 10.58 6.56 -0.87
C SER A 61 11.40 7.28 -1.94
N SER A 62 11.18 6.99 -3.23
CA SER A 62 11.86 7.69 -4.32
C SER A 62 11.33 9.09 -4.58
N ALA A 63 10.06 9.34 -4.24
CA ALA A 63 9.40 10.63 -4.43
C ALA A 63 9.71 11.63 -3.31
N ILE A 64 10.04 11.15 -2.11
CA ILE A 64 10.46 11.98 -0.97
C ILE A 64 11.99 12.12 -1.06
N ARG A 65 12.45 13.30 -1.50
CA ARG A 65 13.87 13.60 -1.72
C ARG A 65 14.29 14.89 -1.01
#